data_AF-A0A6C0JFU4-F1
#
_entry.id   AF-A0A6C0JFU4-F1
#
_cell.length_a   1.000
_cell.length_b   1.000
_cell.length_c   1.000
_cell.angle_alpha   90.00
_cell.angle_beta   90.00
_cell.angle_gamma   90.00
#
_symmetry.space_group_name_H-M   'P 1'
#
loop_
_entity.id
_entity.type
_entity.pdbx_description
1 polymer ?
#
loop_
_entity_poly.entity_id
_entity_poly.type
_entity_poly.pdbx_seq_one_letter_code
_entity_poly.pdbx_strand_id
1 'polypeptide(L)'
;MYEVWGARLVTALCYLNTVEKGGGTRLTKLNTIIPPEKGKLLIFQNTIGKDNHNKHPLSEHAGTPVEIGEKYAFNLWFRECPMNMLYADFNPHYYNDK
;
A
#
# COMPACT_ATOMS: atom_id res chain seq x y z
N MET A 1 1.14 -0.67 16.68
CA MET A 1 0.34 -0.47 15.44
C MET A 1 0.10 -1.76 14.62
N TYR A 2 0.77 -2.90 14.90
CA TYR A 2 0.55 -4.17 14.19
C TYR A 2 -0.22 -5.21 15.01
N GLU A 3 -0.64 -4.87 16.23
CA GLU A 3 -0.98 -5.86 17.27
C GLU A 3 -2.25 -6.68 17.00
N VAL A 4 -3.10 -6.27 16.07
CA VAL A 4 -4.39 -6.94 15.85
C VAL A 4 -4.50 -7.58 14.47
N TRP A 5 -3.84 -7.03 13.43
CA TRP A 5 -4.17 -7.38 12.02
C TRP A 5 -2.96 -7.70 11.13
N GLY A 6 -1.75 -7.78 11.71
CA GLY A 6 -0.50 -7.96 10.96
C GLY A 6 -0.14 -6.82 10.01
N ALA A 7 0.96 -6.98 9.26
CA ALA A 7 1.34 -5.99 8.24
C ALA A 7 0.44 -6.04 7.00
N ARG A 8 0.37 -4.89 6.31
CA ARG A 8 -0.13 -4.82 4.93
C ARG A 8 0.98 -5.33 4.03
N LEU A 9 0.77 -6.44 3.35
CA LEU A 9 1.75 -7.06 2.45
C LEU A 9 1.73 -6.39 1.08
N VAL A 10 0.55 -6.18 0.52
CA VAL A 10 0.38 -5.65 -0.84
C VAL A 10 -0.61 -4.49 -0.82
N THR A 11 -0.31 -3.46 -1.61
CA THR A 11 -1.25 -2.40 -1.96
C THR A 11 -1.65 -2.57 -3.42
N ALA A 12 -2.95 -2.56 -3.69
CA ALA A 12 -3.49 -2.37 -5.02
C ALA A 12 -4.28 -1.04 -5.04
N LEU A 13 -3.80 -0.06 -5.79
CA LEU A 13 -4.39 1.27 -5.92
C LEU A 13 -5.01 1.42 -7.31
N CYS A 14 -6.32 1.63 -7.37
CA CYS A 14 -7.06 1.79 -8.63
C CYS A 14 -7.54 3.23 -8.78
N TYR A 15 -7.33 3.82 -9.96
CA TYR A 15 -7.87 5.12 -10.31
C TYR A 15 -9.26 4.99 -10.93
N LEU A 16 -10.25 5.70 -10.37
CA LEU A 16 -11.65 5.64 -10.79
C LEU A 16 -11.98 6.63 -11.91
N ASN A 17 -11.13 7.64 -12.11
CA ASN A 17 -11.23 8.61 -13.19
C ASN A 17 -9.83 9.02 -13.70
N THR A 18 -9.80 9.60 -14.90
CA THR A 18 -8.60 10.27 -15.41
C THR A 18 -8.58 11.70 -14.90
N VAL A 19 -7.47 12.13 -14.32
CA VAL A 19 -7.30 13.52 -13.83
C VAL A 19 -6.73 14.39 -14.96
N GLU A 20 -7.23 15.62 -15.08
CA GLU A 20 -6.80 16.55 -16.14
C GLU A 20 -5.34 16.98 -15.98
N LYS A 21 -4.92 17.38 -14.77
CA LYS A 21 -3.53 17.76 -14.49
C LYS A 21 -3.12 17.43 -13.05
N GLY A 22 -1.93 16.84 -12.89
CA GLY A 22 -1.39 16.42 -11.59
C GLY A 22 -2.01 15.10 -11.09
N GLY A 23 -2.11 14.93 -9.77
CA GLY A 23 -2.83 13.82 -9.14
C GLY A 23 -2.18 12.43 -9.25
N GLY A 24 -0.94 12.33 -9.73
CA GLY A 24 -0.22 11.06 -9.82
C GLY A 24 0.08 10.41 -8.48
N THR A 25 0.61 9.19 -8.54
CA THR A 25 1.20 8.50 -7.38
C THR A 25 2.71 8.45 -7.56
N ARG A 26 3.44 9.18 -6.72
CA ARG A 26 4.90 9.23 -6.73
C ARG A 26 5.46 8.10 -5.89
N LEU A 27 6.30 7.26 -6.47
CA LEU A 27 7.17 6.31 -5.77
C LEU A 27 8.48 7.03 -5.43
N THR A 28 8.61 7.51 -4.19
CA THR A 28 9.61 8.52 -3.82
C THR A 28 11.05 8.03 -3.99
N LYS A 29 11.28 6.74 -3.79
CA LYS A 29 12.60 6.11 -3.92
C LYS A 29 12.93 5.63 -5.34
N LEU A 30 11.95 5.62 -6.24
CA LEU A 30 12.09 5.14 -7.61
C LEU A 30 12.08 6.28 -8.64
N ASN A 31 12.05 7.54 -8.20
CA ASN A 31 11.94 8.73 -9.04
C ASN A 31 10.86 8.59 -10.15
N THR A 32 9.76 7.92 -9.81
CA THR A 32 8.71 7.54 -10.76
C THR A 32 7.38 8.12 -10.29
N ILE A 33 6.59 8.66 -11.22
CA ILE A 33 5.22 9.12 -10.98
C ILE A 33 4.30 8.35 -11.91
N ILE A 34 3.32 7.67 -11.33
CA ILE A 34 2.28 6.97 -12.07
C ILE A 34 1.10 7.92 -12.28
N PRO A 35 0.75 8.27 -13.52
CA PRO A 35 -0.38 9.16 -13.78
C PRO A 35 -1.72 8.48 -13.43
N PRO A 36 -2.71 9.25 -12.96
CA PRO A 36 -4.02 8.74 -12.59
C PRO A 36 -4.91 8.62 -13.84
N GLU A 37 -4.87 7.46 -14.49
CA GLU A 37 -5.71 7.15 -15.66
C GLU A 37 -6.82 6.20 -15.25
N LYS A 38 -8.07 6.49 -15.67
CA LYS A 38 -9.25 5.68 -15.32
C LYS A 38 -9.01 4.18 -15.61
N GLY A 39 -9.24 3.35 -14.60
CA GLY A 39 -9.09 1.89 -14.68
C GLY A 39 -7.66 1.38 -14.51
N LYS A 40 -6.66 2.25 -14.44
CA LYS A 40 -5.28 1.83 -14.17
C LYS A 40 -5.15 1.34 -12.72
N LEU A 41 -4.55 0.16 -12.56
CA LEU A 41 -4.30 -0.48 -11.28
C LEU A 41 -2.79 -0.53 -11.01
N LEU A 42 -2.35 0.12 -9.95
CA LEU A 42 -0.97 0.07 -9.46
C LEU A 42 -0.87 -0.94 -8.32
N ILE A 43 -0.06 -1.98 -8.50
CA ILE A 43 0.16 -3.03 -7.49
C ILE A 43 1.62 -3.02 -7.05
N PHE A 44 1.88 -3.02 -5.75
CA PHE A 44 3.23 -3.11 -5.19
C PHE A 44 3.27 -3.78 -3.82
N GLN A 45 4.42 -4.39 -3.52
CA GLN A 45 4.73 -4.98 -2.22
C GLN A 45 5.10 -3.88 -1.21
N ASN A 46 4.52 -3.96 -0.02
CA ASN A 46 4.81 -3.07 1.10
C ASN A 46 5.92 -3.62 2.01
N THR A 47 6.17 -4.94 2.00
CA THR A 47 7.16 -5.62 2.85
C THR A 47 8.21 -6.39 2.04
N ILE A 48 9.34 -6.75 2.66
CA ILE A 48 10.38 -7.59 2.05
C ILE A 48 10.14 -9.06 2.43
N GLY A 49 9.67 -9.89 1.49
CA GLY A 49 9.44 -11.30 1.77
C GLY A 49 8.08 -11.58 2.45
N LYS A 50 7.77 -12.86 2.63
CA LYS A 50 6.42 -13.32 3.02
C LYS A 50 6.11 -13.14 4.51
N ASP A 51 7.12 -13.25 5.37
CA ASP A 51 6.92 -13.45 6.81
C ASP A 51 7.62 -12.39 7.67
N ASN A 52 7.98 -11.24 7.09
CA ASN A 52 8.57 -10.16 7.86
C ASN A 52 7.80 -8.85 7.73
N HIS A 53 7.70 -8.17 8.87
CA HIS A 53 7.15 -6.83 9.00
C HIS A 53 8.13 -5.74 8.51
N ASN A 54 9.18 -6.10 7.79
CA ASN A 54 10.16 -5.12 7.31
C ASN A 54 9.59 -4.41 6.09
N LYS A 55 9.46 -3.09 6.19
CA LYS A 55 9.02 -2.22 5.09
C LYS A 55 9.91 -2.44 3.87
N HIS A 56 9.30 -2.63 2.71
CA HIS A 56 9.99 -2.65 1.44
C HIS A 56 10.66 -1.29 1.19
N PRO A 57 11.98 -1.22 0.97
CA PRO A 57 12.72 0.05 0.96
C PRO A 57 12.27 0.97 -0.17
N LEU A 58 11.73 0.42 -1.26
CA LEU A 58 11.30 1.14 -2.45
C LEU A 58 9.78 1.44 -2.49
N SER A 59 9.00 0.98 -1.50
CA SER A 59 7.52 1.09 -1.53
C SER A 59 6.99 2.42 -1.00
N GLU A 60 7.85 3.32 -0.54
CA GLU A 60 7.44 4.64 -0.10
C GLU A 60 6.79 5.43 -1.24
N HIS A 61 5.58 5.90 -1.00
CA HIS A 61 4.76 6.53 -2.02
C HIS A 61 3.87 7.63 -1.45
N ALA A 62 3.47 8.56 -2.31
CA ALA A 62 2.54 9.64 -1.98
C ALA A 62 1.68 10.01 -3.20
N GLY A 63 0.47 10.49 -2.95
CA GLY A 63 -0.30 11.21 -3.98
C GLY A 63 0.30 12.58 -4.21
N THR A 64 0.58 12.94 -5.47
CA THR A 64 0.98 14.30 -5.82
C THR A 64 -0.25 15.22 -5.87
N PRO A 65 -0.09 16.54 -5.70
CA PRO A 65 -1.21 17.48 -5.81
C PRO A 65 -1.98 17.33 -7.11
N VAL A 66 -3.30 17.44 -7.05
CA VAL A 66 -4.15 17.65 -8.24
C VAL A 66 -4.07 19.13 -8.57
N GLU A 67 -3.67 19.45 -9.80
CA GLU A 67 -3.54 20.83 -10.26
C GLU A 67 -4.84 21.31 -10.93
N ILE A 68 -5.50 20.44 -11.70
CA ILE A 68 -6.78 20.73 -12.36
C ILE A 68 -7.67 19.48 -12.31
N GLY A 69 -8.95 19.69 -11.96
CA GLY A 69 -9.96 18.63 -11.84
C GLY A 69 -9.99 17.97 -10.47
N GLU A 70 -10.37 16.69 -10.43
CA GLU A 70 -10.54 15.90 -9.20
C GLU A 70 -9.98 14.49 -9.37
N LYS A 71 -9.54 13.85 -8.28
CA LYS A 71 -9.02 12.48 -8.29
C LYS A 71 -9.87 11.59 -7.39
N TYR A 72 -10.43 10.53 -7.98
CA TYR A 72 -11.11 9.44 -7.29
C TYR A 72 -10.27 8.17 -7.40
N ALA A 73 -10.03 7.50 -6.27
CA ALA A 73 -9.27 6.26 -6.22
C ALA A 73 -9.71 5.41 -5.03
N PHE A 74 -9.49 4.10 -5.10
CA PHE A 74 -9.58 3.21 -3.96
C PHE A 74 -8.28 2.43 -3.77
N ASN A 75 -8.07 1.97 -2.53
CA ASN A 75 -6.98 1.06 -2.19
C ASN A 75 -7.54 -0.24 -1.65
N LEU A 76 -6.95 -1.35 -2.08
CA LEU A 76 -7.05 -2.64 -1.41
C LEU A 76 -5.72 -2.92 -0.71
N TRP A 77 -5.79 -3.16 0.60
CA TRP A 77 -4.64 -3.57 1.40
C TRP A 77 -4.80 -5.02 1.80
N PHE A 78 -3.93 -5.86 1.24
CA PHE A 78 -3.89 -7.28 1.57
C PHE A 78 -3.01 -7.45 2.81
N ARG A 79 -3.54 -8.13 3.82
CA ARG A 79 -2.88 -8.30 5.11
C ARG A 79 -2.31 -9.71 5.25
N GLU A 80 -1.31 -9.83 6.10
CA GLU A 80 -0.70 -11.10 6.47
C GLU A 80 -1.68 -12.00 7.25
N CYS A 81 -2.43 -11.41 8.19
CA CYS A 81 -3.36 -12.11 9.06
C CYS A 81 -4.82 -11.94 8.59
N PRO A 82 -5.65 -13.00 8.67
CA PRO A 82 -7.10 -12.89 8.53
C PRO A 82 -7.71 -11.87 9.48
N MET A 83 -8.77 -11.19 9.04
CA MET A 83 -9.46 -10.16 9.83
C MET A 83 -10.25 -10.72 11.03
N ASN A 84 -10.50 -12.01 11.09
CA ASN A 84 -11.26 -12.63 12.19
C ASN A 84 -10.36 -13.30 13.24
N MET A 85 -9.06 -13.01 13.23
CA MET A 85 -8.07 -13.63 14.10
C MET A 85 -7.14 -12.57 14.67
N LEU A 86 -6.75 -12.70 15.94
CA LEU A 86 -5.74 -11.84 16.53
C LEU A 86 -4.36 -12.19 15.96
N TYR A 87 -3.51 -11.18 15.78
CA TYR A 87 -2.17 -11.44 15.28
C TYR A 87 -1.35 -12.34 16.23
N ALA A 88 -1.57 -12.25 17.54
CA ALA A 88 -0.94 -13.12 18.52
C ALA A 88 -1.31 -14.61 18.34
N ASP A 89 -2.53 -14.90 17.86
CA ASP A 89 -2.95 -16.27 17.58
C ASP A 89 -2.40 -16.76 16.23
N PHE A 90 -2.29 -15.85 15.26
CA PHE A 90 -1.76 -16.13 13.93
C PHE A 90 -0.24 -16.35 13.93
N ASN A 91 0.50 -15.53 14.69
CA ASN A 91 1.95 -15.59 14.81
C ASN A 91 2.38 -15.45 16.29
N PRO A 92 2.24 -16.52 17.09
CA PRO A 92 2.46 -16.48 18.55
C PRO A 92 3.92 -16.26 18.94
N HIS A 93 4.87 -16.59 18.06
CA HIS A 93 6.30 -16.42 18.34
C HIS A 93 6.78 -14.98 18.10
N TYR A 94 6.03 -14.16 17.36
CA TYR A 94 6.44 -12.82 16.99
C TYR A 94 6.80 -11.91 18.18
N TYR A 95 6.13 -12.09 19.31
CA TYR A 95 6.36 -11.29 20.52
C TYR A 95 7.45 -11.86 21.42
N ASN A 96 7.94 -13.08 21.15
CA ASN A 96 8.98 -13.72 21.96
C ASN A 96 10.39 -13.30 21.53
N ASP A 97 10.55 -12.90 20.27
CA ASP A 97 11.84 -12.54 19.67
C ASP A 97 12.08 -11.02 19.58
N LYS A 98 11.31 -10.23 20.35
CA LYS A 98 11.39 -8.76 20.39
C LYS A 98 11.91 -8.21 21.71
#